data_AF-A0A969K1Y9-F1
#
_entry.id   AF-A0A969K1Y9-F1
#
_cell.length_a   1.000
_cell.length_b   1.000
_cell.length_c   1.000
_cell.angle_alpha   90.00
_cell.angle_beta   90.00
_cell.angle_gamma   90.00
#
_symmetry.space_group_name_H-M   'P 1'
#
loop_
_entity.id
_entity.type
_entity.pdbx_description
1 polymer ?
#
loop_
_entity_poly.entity_id
_entity_poly.type
_entity_poly.pdbx_seq_one_letter_code
_entity_poly.pdbx_strand_id
1 'polypeptide(L)'
;MNASSPNSSQPAKPSKPSQTIGVLAEDLVANWLIGQGWEVLQRRWHCRWGELDLVARGFVSASKDATPQPILAFIEVKARSRGNWDADGLLAITPKKQAKLWQAAQLFLAEQTELAELPCRFDVALVSYGRSPRPIPKRTIPTAEVPTAPVPQQLNVTIPTPIKLGQPLVLSGYRLILQQYIQSAFD
;
A
#
# COMPACT_ATOMS: atom_id res chain seq x y z
N MET A 1 22.35 43.27 7.86
CA MET A 1 21.52 43.83 6.77
C MET A 1 21.28 42.71 5.76
N ASN A 2 20.00 42.31 5.63
CA ASN A 2 19.26 41.61 4.54
C ASN A 2 19.95 40.47 3.76
N ALA A 3 19.43 39.23 3.86
CA ALA A 3 18.31 38.63 3.08
C ALA A 3 18.81 38.10 1.72
N SER A 4 18.49 36.92 1.18
CA SER A 4 17.32 36.04 1.31
C SER A 4 17.67 34.63 0.82
N SER A 5 17.15 33.59 1.47
CA SER A 5 17.05 32.24 0.91
C SER A 5 15.86 32.17 -0.05
N PRO A 6 15.95 31.53 -1.24
CA PRO A 6 14.76 31.13 -1.97
C PRO A 6 14.33 29.74 -1.49
N ASN A 7 13.31 29.73 -0.63
CA ASN A 7 12.44 28.58 -0.41
C ASN A 7 11.47 28.49 -1.60
N SER A 8 11.62 27.50 -2.47
CA SER A 8 10.68 27.25 -3.56
C SER A 8 9.89 25.97 -3.31
N SER A 9 8.94 26.04 -2.39
CA SER A 9 7.83 25.08 -2.26
C SER A 9 6.88 25.25 -3.44
N GLN A 10 7.15 24.58 -4.56
CA GLN A 10 6.15 24.45 -5.62
C GLN A 10 5.05 23.47 -5.16
N PRO A 11 3.76 23.79 -5.33
CA PRO A 11 2.67 22.87 -5.03
C PRO A 11 2.69 21.69 -6.01
N ALA A 12 2.61 20.46 -5.48
CA ALA A 12 2.62 19.23 -6.27
C ALA A 12 1.45 19.22 -7.28
N LYS A 13 1.75 18.91 -8.55
CA LYS A 13 0.74 18.73 -9.60
C LYS A 13 -0.27 17.65 -9.19
N PRO A 14 -1.57 17.80 -9.51
CA PRO A 14 -2.58 16.80 -9.15
C PRO A 14 -2.24 15.45 -9.80
N SER A 15 -2.01 14.43 -8.97
CA SER A 15 -1.68 13.06 -9.41
C SER A 15 -2.86 12.43 -10.16
N LYS A 16 -2.58 11.59 -11.17
CA LYS A 16 -3.64 10.88 -11.92
C LYS A 16 -4.49 10.02 -10.96
N PRO A 17 -5.81 9.90 -11.14
CA PRO A 17 -6.69 9.14 -10.23
C PRO A 17 -6.25 7.69 -10.01
N SER A 18 -5.66 7.05 -11.02
CA SER A 18 -5.11 5.69 -10.93
C SER A 18 -3.88 5.59 -10.02
N GLN A 19 -3.03 6.62 -10.01
CA GLN A 19 -1.86 6.69 -9.14
C GLN A 19 -2.28 6.86 -7.68
N THR A 20 -3.29 7.69 -7.43
CA THR A 20 -3.85 7.86 -6.08
C THR A 20 -4.44 6.56 -5.53
N ILE A 21 -5.15 5.78 -6.34
CA ILE A 21 -5.74 4.51 -5.90
C ILE A 21 -4.66 3.46 -5.62
N GLY A 22 -3.61 3.38 -6.43
CA GLY A 22 -2.48 2.47 -6.19
C GLY A 22 -1.83 2.73 -4.83
N VAL A 23 -1.55 4.01 -4.52
CA VAL A 23 -0.99 4.42 -3.23
C VAL A 23 -1.93 4.05 -2.08
N LEU A 24 -3.23 4.33 -2.18
CA LEU A 24 -4.22 3.97 -1.15
C LEU A 24 -4.32 2.46 -0.92
N ALA A 25 -4.22 1.65 -1.99
CA ALA A 25 -4.24 0.20 -1.88
C ALA A 25 -2.98 -0.32 -1.17
N GLU A 26 -1.82 0.25 -1.50
CA GLU A 26 -0.57 -0.08 -0.85
C GLU A 26 -0.55 0.35 0.63
N ASP A 27 -1.09 1.53 0.96
CA ASP A 27 -1.30 1.99 2.33
C ASP A 27 -2.17 0.99 3.12
N LEU A 28 -3.27 0.53 2.52
CA LEU A 28 -4.16 -0.46 3.13
C LEU A 28 -3.41 -1.76 3.45
N VAL A 29 -2.62 -2.26 2.50
CA VAL A 29 -1.85 -3.52 2.66
C VAL A 29 -0.76 -3.37 3.71
N ALA A 30 -0.01 -2.26 3.70
CA ALA A 30 1.01 -1.98 4.68
C ALA A 30 0.44 -1.96 6.12
N ASN A 31 -0.68 -1.27 6.33
CA ASN A 31 -1.32 -1.23 7.64
C ASN A 31 -1.94 -2.57 8.04
N TRP A 32 -2.43 -3.35 7.08
CA TRP A 32 -2.87 -4.72 7.34
C TRP A 32 -1.71 -5.59 7.82
N LEU A 33 -0.56 -5.56 7.13
CA LEU A 33 0.67 -6.27 7.50
C LEU A 33 1.14 -5.90 8.92
N ILE A 34 1.20 -4.60 9.23
CA ILE A 34 1.51 -4.11 10.59
C ILE A 34 0.54 -4.69 11.62
N GLY A 35 -0.75 -4.71 11.31
CA GLY A 35 -1.77 -5.34 12.16
C GLY A 35 -1.63 -6.85 12.30
N GLN A 36 -0.92 -7.53 11.39
CA GLN A 36 -0.55 -8.94 11.49
C GLN A 36 0.80 -9.17 12.19
N GLY A 37 1.44 -8.11 12.72
CA GLY A 37 2.74 -8.21 13.40
C GLY A 37 3.95 -8.21 12.46
N TRP A 38 3.77 -7.85 11.19
CA TRP A 38 4.88 -7.65 10.25
C TRP A 38 5.44 -6.23 10.36
N GLU A 39 6.73 -6.10 10.14
CA GLU A 39 7.42 -4.82 10.05
C GLU A 39 7.53 -4.42 8.57
N VAL A 40 6.91 -3.30 8.18
CA VAL A 40 7.05 -2.78 6.81
C VAL A 40 8.35 -1.98 6.74
N LEU A 41 9.35 -2.54 6.05
CA LEU A 41 10.68 -1.95 5.92
C LEU A 41 10.72 -0.86 4.86
N GLN A 42 10.04 -1.09 3.74
CA GLN A 42 10.09 -0.18 2.60
C GLN A 42 8.80 -0.20 1.80
N ARG A 43 8.52 0.95 1.17
CA ARG A 43 7.32 1.22 0.38
C ARG A 43 7.72 1.92 -0.91
N ARG A 44 7.21 1.45 -2.06
CA ARG A 44 7.50 2.01 -3.40
C ARG A 44 8.99 2.18 -3.63
N TRP A 45 9.76 1.11 -3.43
CA TRP A 45 11.18 1.14 -3.72
C TRP A 45 11.37 1.05 -5.23
N HIS A 46 12.13 1.98 -5.80
CA HIS A 46 12.37 2.05 -7.23
C HIS A 46 13.84 1.83 -7.55
N CYS A 47 14.10 1.13 -8.64
CA CYS A 47 15.44 0.98 -9.20
C CYS A 47 15.39 0.98 -10.73
N ARG A 48 16.56 0.91 -11.38
CA ARG A 48 16.64 0.90 -12.84
C ARG A 48 15.92 -0.27 -13.52
N TRP A 49 15.70 -1.37 -12.78
CA TRP A 49 15.14 -2.63 -13.31
C TRP A 49 13.63 -2.79 -13.04
N GLY A 50 13.08 -2.01 -12.10
CA GLY A 50 11.68 -2.12 -11.71
C GLY A 50 11.37 -1.41 -10.40
N GLU A 51 10.25 -1.82 -9.80
CA GLU A 51 9.76 -1.30 -8.53
C GLU A 51 9.30 -2.46 -7.64
N LEU A 52 9.43 -2.26 -6.33
CA LEU A 52 8.86 -3.11 -5.28
C LEU A 52 7.80 -2.28 -4.56
N ASP A 53 6.55 -2.74 -4.58
CA ASP A 53 5.46 -2.00 -3.93
C ASP A 53 5.66 -1.95 -2.41
N LEU A 54 5.92 -3.12 -1.80
CA LEU A 54 6.21 -3.26 -0.37
C LEU A 54 7.31 -4.29 -0.12
N VAL A 55 8.13 -4.00 0.89
CA VAL A 55 9.06 -4.96 1.50
C VAL A 55 8.75 -5.04 2.99
N ALA A 56 8.49 -6.24 3.50
CA ALA A 56 8.15 -6.44 4.91
C ALA A 56 8.93 -7.61 5.52
N ARG A 57 9.31 -7.45 6.79
CA ARG A 57 9.91 -8.50 7.61
C ARG A 57 8.87 -9.09 8.54
N GLY A 58 8.86 -10.41 8.65
CA GLY A 58 7.98 -11.13 9.57
C GLY A 58 8.70 -12.30 10.22
N PHE A 59 7.94 -13.08 10.98
CA PHE A 59 8.42 -14.33 11.55
C PHE A 59 7.47 -15.45 11.14
N VAL A 60 8.04 -16.58 10.70
CA VAL A 60 7.29 -17.77 10.31
C VAL A 60 7.78 -18.95 11.14
N SER A 61 6.85 -19.77 11.62
CA SER A 61 7.18 -21.01 12.32
C SER A 61 6.84 -22.21 11.45
N ALA A 62 7.78 -23.14 11.32
CA ALA A 62 7.57 -24.38 10.54
C ALA A 62 6.60 -25.35 11.24
N SER A 63 6.46 -25.24 12.56
CA SER A 63 5.51 -26.01 13.36
C SER A 63 5.11 -25.23 14.61
N LYS A 64 4.14 -25.72 15.38
CA LYS A 64 3.68 -25.06 16.60
C LYS A 64 4.77 -24.95 17.68
N ASP A 65 5.73 -25.88 17.66
CA ASP A 65 6.78 -26.00 18.67
C ASP A 65 8.16 -25.50 18.17
N ALA A 66 8.25 -25.12 16.89
CA ALA A 66 9.48 -24.56 16.32
C ALA A 66 9.68 -23.11 16.76
N THR A 67 10.94 -22.70 16.87
CA THR A 67 11.27 -21.28 17.06
C THR A 67 10.93 -20.52 15.78
N PRO A 68 10.14 -19.42 15.86
CA PRO A 68 9.85 -18.59 14.70
C PRO A 68 11.13 -18.03 14.09
N GLN A 69 11.26 -18.12 12.77
CA GLN A 69 12.42 -17.62 12.04
C GLN A 69 12.06 -16.36 11.24
N PRO A 70 12.97 -15.39 11.14
CA PRO A 70 12.74 -14.19 10.35
C PRO A 70 12.62 -14.54 8.87
N ILE A 71 11.74 -13.83 8.17
CA ILE A 71 11.54 -13.94 6.73
C ILE A 71 11.33 -12.56 6.13
N LEU A 72 11.77 -12.38 4.88
CA LEU A 72 11.49 -11.19 4.09
C LEU A 72 10.42 -11.50 3.04
N ALA A 73 9.40 -10.64 2.95
CA ALA A 73 8.38 -10.71 1.92
C ALA A 73 8.49 -9.49 1.00
N PHE A 74 8.56 -9.75 -0.31
CA PHE A 74 8.41 -8.75 -1.36
C PHE A 74 6.98 -8.83 -1.87
N ILE A 75 6.18 -7.80 -1.60
CA ILE A 75 4.73 -7.86 -1.84
C ILE A 75 4.36 -6.96 -3.01
N GLU A 76 3.72 -7.53 -4.01
CA GLU A 76 3.07 -6.82 -5.12
C GLU A 76 1.61 -6.51 -4.76
N VAL A 77 1.18 -5.27 -4.93
CA VAL A 77 -0.18 -4.81 -4.61
C VAL A 77 -0.96 -4.55 -5.89
N LYS A 78 -2.07 -5.28 -6.08
CA LYS A 78 -2.92 -5.14 -7.27
C LYS A 78 -4.25 -4.49 -6.90
N ALA A 79 -4.40 -3.22 -7.26
CA ALA A 79 -5.66 -2.50 -7.15
C ALA A 79 -6.55 -2.71 -8.39
N ARG A 80 -7.81 -3.11 -8.19
CA ARG A 80 -8.79 -3.32 -9.27
C ARG A 80 -10.16 -2.73 -8.93
N SER A 81 -10.84 -2.16 -9.92
CA SER A 81 -12.20 -1.64 -9.73
C SER A 81 -13.19 -2.78 -9.47
N ARG A 82 -14.19 -2.55 -8.63
CA ARG A 82 -15.32 -3.48 -8.43
C ARG A 82 -15.97 -3.82 -9.78
N GLY A 83 -16.23 -5.11 -10.01
CA GLY A 83 -16.84 -5.62 -11.24
C GLY A 83 -15.85 -6.01 -12.35
N ASN A 84 -14.57 -5.65 -12.25
CA ASN A 84 -13.53 -6.10 -13.18
C ASN A 84 -12.75 -7.31 -12.61
N TRP A 85 -13.50 -8.31 -12.15
CA TRP A 85 -12.98 -9.56 -11.59
C TRP A 85 -13.15 -10.67 -12.63
N ASP A 86 -12.31 -10.66 -13.66
CA ASP A 86 -12.21 -11.70 -14.66
C ASP A 86 -11.42 -12.89 -14.09
N ALA A 87 -12.09 -14.04 -14.00
CA ALA A 87 -11.67 -15.24 -13.26
C ALA A 87 -10.38 -15.91 -13.80
N ASP A 88 -9.89 -15.54 -14.99
CA ASP A 88 -8.82 -16.27 -15.68
C ASP A 88 -7.40 -15.67 -15.53
N GLY A 89 -7.24 -14.49 -14.92
CA GLY A 89 -5.94 -13.79 -14.86
C GLY A 89 -5.59 -13.16 -13.51
N LEU A 90 -6.38 -13.46 -12.48
CA LEU A 90 -6.43 -12.65 -11.26
C LEU A 90 -5.17 -12.73 -10.39
N LEU A 91 -4.42 -13.84 -10.49
CA LEU A 91 -3.24 -14.15 -9.67
C LEU A 91 -1.93 -14.13 -10.45
N ALA A 92 -2.00 -14.18 -11.78
CA ALA A 92 -0.83 -14.43 -12.60
C ALA A 92 0.04 -13.16 -12.67
N ILE A 93 1.05 -13.09 -11.82
CA ILE A 93 2.22 -12.28 -12.12
C ILE A 93 2.86 -12.93 -13.34
N THR A 94 2.75 -12.27 -14.49
CA THR A 94 3.34 -12.74 -15.74
C THR A 94 4.83 -13.05 -15.55
N PRO A 95 5.43 -14.03 -16.25
CA PRO A 95 6.86 -14.34 -16.13
C PRO A 95 7.76 -13.11 -16.30
N LYS A 96 7.40 -12.20 -17.21
CA LYS A 96 8.11 -10.92 -17.42
C LYS A 96 8.08 -10.02 -16.17
N LYS A 97 6.97 -10.01 -15.43
CA LYS A 97 6.85 -9.24 -14.19
C LYS A 97 7.58 -9.92 -13.04
N GLN A 98 7.53 -11.24 -12.95
CA GLN A 98 8.34 -11.98 -11.97
C GLN A 98 9.83 -11.65 -12.17
N ALA A 99 10.35 -11.74 -13.41
CA ALA A 99 11.75 -11.42 -13.74
C ALA A 99 12.18 -10.03 -13.24
N LYS A 100 11.31 -9.02 -13.39
CA LYS A 100 11.57 -7.66 -12.89
C LYS A 100 11.58 -7.58 -11.37
N LEU A 101 10.65 -8.27 -10.72
CA LEU A 101 10.57 -8.33 -9.26
C LEU A 101 11.82 -9.00 -8.68
N TRP A 102 12.32 -10.08 -9.29
CA TRP A 102 13.60 -10.68 -8.89
C TRP A 102 14.79 -9.74 -9.03
N GLN A 103 14.90 -9.05 -10.17
CA GLN A 103 16.00 -8.11 -10.39
C GLN A 103 15.95 -6.95 -9.39
N ALA A 104 14.75 -6.43 -9.09
CA ALA A 104 14.56 -5.41 -8.10
C ALA A 104 14.89 -5.91 -6.68
N ALA A 105 14.42 -7.10 -6.30
CA ALA A 105 14.69 -7.73 -5.01
C ALA A 105 16.19 -7.99 -4.81
N GLN A 106 16.90 -8.52 -5.81
CA GLN A 106 18.34 -8.73 -5.73
C GLN A 106 19.11 -7.43 -5.50
N LEU A 107 18.73 -6.35 -6.18
CA LEU A 107 19.37 -5.06 -5.97
C LEU A 107 19.04 -4.46 -4.61
N PHE A 108 17.79 -4.61 -4.14
CA PHE A 108 17.39 -4.21 -2.79
C PHE A 108 18.23 -4.93 -1.73
N LEU A 109 18.40 -6.26 -1.85
CA LEU A 109 19.20 -7.05 -0.92
C LEU A 109 20.70 -6.72 -0.99
N ALA A 110 21.22 -6.37 -2.16
CA ALA A 110 22.60 -5.91 -2.31
C ALA A 110 22.84 -4.56 -1.60
N GLU A 111 21.81 -3.72 -1.50
CA GLU A 111 21.85 -2.45 -0.76
C GLU A 111 21.60 -2.62 0.75
N GLN A 112 20.89 -3.67 1.16
CA GLN A 112 20.51 -3.97 2.55
C GLN A 112 21.18 -5.28 3.02
N THR A 113 22.49 -5.23 3.24
CA THR A 113 23.31 -6.44 3.45
C THR A 113 22.92 -7.23 4.70
N GLU A 114 22.31 -6.60 5.71
CA GLU A 114 21.77 -7.27 6.89
C GLU A 114 20.53 -8.13 6.62
N LEU A 115 19.85 -7.91 5.49
CA LEU A 115 18.67 -8.67 5.06
C LEU A 115 19.00 -9.76 4.05
N ALA A 116 20.21 -9.75 3.47
CA ALA A 116 20.59 -10.58 2.32
C ALA A 116 20.53 -12.09 2.60
N GLU A 117 20.78 -12.50 3.84
CA GLU A 117 20.78 -13.91 4.26
C GLU A 117 19.40 -14.40 4.71
N LEU A 118 18.39 -13.53 4.75
CA LEU A 118 17.04 -13.94 5.16
C LEU A 118 16.36 -14.74 4.04
N PRO A 119 15.60 -15.80 4.38
CA PRO A 119 14.72 -16.43 3.40
C PRO A 119 13.76 -15.37 2.86
N CYS A 120 13.56 -15.38 1.56
CA CYS A 120 12.72 -14.43 0.85
C CYS A 120 11.54 -15.15 0.21
N ARG A 121 10.40 -14.45 0.11
CA ARG A 121 9.26 -14.89 -0.70
C ARG A 121 8.62 -13.71 -1.42
N PHE A 122 7.93 -14.01 -2.51
CA PHE A 122 7.13 -13.02 -3.23
C PHE A 122 5.65 -13.23 -2.94
N ASP A 123 5.01 -12.21 -2.39
CA ASP A 123 3.59 -12.24 -2.02
C ASP A 123 2.76 -11.33 -2.95
N VAL A 124 1.46 -11.59 -3.04
CA VAL A 124 0.51 -10.75 -3.79
C VAL A 124 -0.67 -10.35 -2.91
N ALA A 125 -0.96 -9.05 -2.87
CA ALA A 125 -2.14 -8.51 -2.21
C ALA A 125 -3.15 -7.98 -3.24
N LEU A 126 -4.38 -8.49 -3.20
CA LEU A 126 -5.45 -8.05 -4.10
C LEU A 126 -6.39 -7.08 -3.40
N VAL A 127 -6.45 -5.85 -3.90
CA VAL A 127 -7.30 -4.79 -3.36
C VAL A 127 -8.39 -4.45 -4.36
N SER A 128 -9.65 -4.64 -3.98
CA SER A 128 -10.77 -4.08 -4.74
C SER A 128 -11.00 -2.64 -4.32
N TYR A 129 -11.31 -1.76 -5.27
CA TYR A 129 -11.75 -0.40 -4.99
C TYR A 129 -13.04 -0.05 -5.74
N GLY A 130 -13.79 0.90 -5.19
CA GLY A 130 -14.89 1.56 -5.88
C GLY A 130 -15.03 2.98 -5.35
N ARG A 131 -15.73 3.85 -6.07
CA ARG A 131 -16.11 5.14 -5.51
C ARG A 131 -16.99 4.89 -4.29
N SER A 132 -16.63 5.49 -3.15
CA SER A 132 -17.54 5.51 -2.01
C SER A 132 -18.74 6.39 -2.41
N PRO A 133 -19.99 5.99 -2.11
CA PRO A 133 -21.08 6.94 -2.17
C PRO A 133 -20.70 8.11 -1.28
N ARG A 134 -20.63 9.33 -1.83
CA ARG A 134 -20.56 10.51 -0.97
C ARG A 134 -21.76 10.38 -0.02
N PRO A 135 -21.61 10.54 1.31
CA PRO A 135 -22.77 10.89 2.10
C PRO A 135 -23.31 12.17 1.45
N ILE A 136 -24.48 12.09 0.80
CA ILE A 136 -25.20 13.29 0.42
C ILE A 136 -25.44 13.97 1.77
N PRO A 137 -24.84 15.15 2.05
CA PRO A 137 -25.24 15.87 3.24
C PRO A 137 -26.74 16.03 3.11
N LYS A 138 -27.51 15.42 4.02
CA LYS A 138 -28.93 15.73 4.14
C LYS A 138 -28.96 17.25 4.20
N ARG A 139 -29.65 17.89 3.25
CA ARG A 139 -29.79 19.34 3.19
C ARG A 139 -30.63 19.77 4.38
N THR A 140 -30.07 19.76 5.58
CA THR A 140 -30.53 20.64 6.64
C THR A 140 -30.11 22.02 6.16
N ILE A 141 -31.06 22.93 6.06
CA ILE A 141 -30.78 24.35 5.92
C ILE A 141 -30.68 24.85 7.36
N PRO A 142 -29.50 25.16 7.91
CA PRO A 142 -29.44 26.03 9.07
C PRO A 142 -29.19 27.44 8.56
N THR A 143 -30.15 28.30 8.82
CA THR A 143 -30.02 29.75 8.73
C THR A 143 -28.72 30.21 9.41
N ALA A 144 -27.95 31.01 8.67
CA ALA A 144 -26.90 31.95 9.10
C ALA A 144 -25.99 31.56 10.28
N GLU A 145 -24.71 31.32 9.99
CA GLU A 145 -23.58 32.10 10.54
C GLU A 145 -22.26 31.62 9.91
N VAL A 146 -21.46 32.57 9.42
CA VAL A 146 -20.11 32.36 8.89
C VAL A 146 -19.12 32.62 10.03
N PRO A 147 -18.20 31.69 10.31
CA PRO A 147 -16.88 32.12 10.73
C PRO A 147 -15.77 31.49 9.87
N THR A 148 -14.96 32.38 9.36
CA THR A 148 -13.67 32.19 8.71
C THR A 148 -12.69 31.50 9.67
N ALA A 149 -12.34 30.25 9.41
CA ALA A 149 -11.17 29.59 10.03
C ALA A 149 -10.39 28.83 8.95
N PRO A 150 -9.05 28.84 8.99
CA PRO A 150 -8.24 28.20 7.97
C PRO A 150 -8.39 26.68 8.07
N VAL A 151 -8.75 26.06 6.94
CA VAL A 151 -8.77 24.60 6.77
C VAL A 151 -7.34 24.07 6.96
N PRO A 152 -7.06 23.21 7.96
CA PRO A 152 -5.80 22.49 8.01
C PRO A 152 -5.84 21.38 6.94
N GLN A 153 -5.11 21.53 5.84
CA GLN A 153 -4.99 20.51 4.78
C GLN A 153 -3.81 19.55 5.00
N GLN A 154 -3.77 18.91 6.16
CA GLN A 154 -3.09 17.62 6.30
C GLN A 154 -4.09 16.64 6.91
N LEU A 155 -4.83 15.96 6.03
CA LEU A 155 -5.60 14.79 6.41
C LEU A 155 -4.60 13.70 6.80
N ASN A 156 -4.25 13.64 8.08
CA ASN A 156 -3.72 12.41 8.67
C ASN A 156 -4.84 11.38 8.57
N VAL A 157 -4.88 10.65 7.45
CA VAL A 157 -5.83 9.57 7.23
C VAL A 157 -5.45 8.44 8.17
N THR A 158 -6.04 8.43 9.36
CA THR A 158 -5.85 7.34 10.33
C THR A 158 -6.51 6.09 9.79
N ILE A 159 -5.71 5.10 9.41
CA ILE A 159 -6.18 3.79 9.00
C ILE A 159 -6.44 2.96 10.27
N PRO A 160 -7.67 2.46 10.49
CA PRO A 160 -8.01 1.72 11.71
C PRO A 160 -7.28 0.37 11.75
N THR A 161 -6.69 0.06 12.89
CA THR A 161 -6.12 -1.26 13.22
C THR A 161 -6.99 -1.97 14.26
N PRO A 162 -7.24 -3.29 14.14
CA PRO A 162 -6.77 -4.18 13.08
C PRO A 162 -7.65 -4.10 11.81
N ILE A 163 -7.00 -4.10 10.64
CA ILE A 163 -7.67 -4.31 9.35
C ILE A 163 -7.91 -5.80 9.18
N LYS A 164 -9.11 -6.22 8.78
CA LYS A 164 -9.41 -7.62 8.46
C LYS A 164 -9.53 -7.81 6.95
N LEU A 165 -9.13 -8.99 6.46
CA LEU A 165 -9.41 -9.40 5.09
C LEU A 165 -10.92 -9.34 4.82
N GLY A 166 -11.32 -8.82 3.66
CA GLY A 166 -12.72 -8.63 3.26
C GLY A 166 -13.42 -7.43 3.91
N GLN A 167 -12.81 -6.76 4.90
CA GLN A 167 -13.41 -5.59 5.54
C GLN A 167 -13.26 -4.33 4.67
N PRO A 168 -14.34 -3.60 4.38
CA PRO A 168 -14.27 -2.36 3.63
C PRO A 168 -13.73 -1.21 4.47
N LEU A 169 -12.83 -0.43 3.87
CA LEU A 169 -12.30 0.80 4.41
C LEU A 169 -12.58 1.96 3.44
N VAL A 170 -13.04 3.09 3.97
CA VAL A 170 -13.29 4.29 3.17
C VAL A 170 -12.13 5.26 3.33
N LEU A 171 -11.35 5.48 2.27
CA LEU A 171 -10.22 6.40 2.25
C LEU A 171 -10.32 7.34 1.05
N SER A 172 -10.18 8.64 1.28
CA SER A 172 -10.11 9.66 0.22
C SER A 172 -11.23 9.56 -0.83
N GLY A 173 -12.45 9.23 -0.39
CA GLY A 173 -13.63 9.08 -1.26
C GLY A 173 -13.75 7.74 -2.00
N TYR A 174 -12.86 6.79 -1.72
CA TYR A 174 -12.90 5.43 -2.25
C TYR A 174 -13.25 4.43 -1.15
N ARG A 175 -14.01 3.40 -1.51
CA ARG A 175 -14.19 2.19 -0.71
C ARG A 175 -13.19 1.16 -1.19
N LEU A 176 -12.21 0.83 -0.36
CA LEU A 176 -11.20 -0.20 -0.61
C LEU A 176 -11.47 -1.44 0.23
N ILE A 177 -11.15 -2.62 -0.29
CA ILE A 177 -11.22 -3.89 0.44
C ILE A 177 -9.99 -4.71 0.05
N LEU A 178 -9.19 -5.13 1.03
CA LEU A 178 -8.17 -6.16 0.83
C LEU A 178 -8.88 -7.51 0.75
N GLN A 179 -8.97 -8.06 -0.45
CA GLN A 179 -9.76 -9.25 -0.75
C GLN A 179 -8.98 -10.52 -0.45
N GLN A 180 -7.71 -10.55 -0.85
CA GLN A 180 -6.84 -11.71 -0.72
C GLN A 180 -5.40 -11.27 -0.47
N TYR A 181 -4.68 -12.11 0.27
CA TYR A 181 -3.24 -12.03 0.45
C TYR A 181 -2.66 -13.43 0.18
N ILE A 182 -1.84 -13.54 -0.85
CA ILE A 182 -1.31 -14.81 -1.35
C ILE A 182 0.17 -14.84 -1.02
N GLN A 183 0.55 -15.80 -0.19
CA GLN A 183 1.94 -16.03 0.19
C GLN A 183 2.63 -16.88 -0.86
N SER A 184 3.90 -16.61 -1.13
CA SER A 184 4.70 -17.39 -2.09
C SER A 184 3.97 -17.54 -3.43
N ALA A 185 3.48 -16.41 -3.97
CA ALA A 185 2.69 -16.35 -5.19
C ALA A 185 3.48 -16.83 -6.43
N PHE A 186 4.80 -16.78 -6.36
CA PHE A 186 5.73 -17.43 -7.26
C PHE A 186 7.05 -17.70 -6.51
N ASP A 187 7.73 -18.74 -6.94
CA ASP A 187 9.12 -19.04 -6.56
C ASP A 187 10.05 -18.17 -7.36
#